data_AF-A0A5K1E1V6-F1
#
_entry.id   AF-A0A5K1E1V6-F1
#
_cell.length_a   1.000
_cell.length_b   1.000
_cell.length_c   1.000
_cell.angle_alpha   90.00
_cell.angle_beta   90.00
_cell.angle_gamma   90.00
#
_symmetry.space_group_name_H-M   'P 1'
#
loop_
_entity.id
_entity.type
_entity.pdbx_description
1 polymer ?
#
loop_
_entity_poly.entity_id
_entity_poly.type
_entity_poly.pdbx_seq_one_letter_code
_entity_poly.pdbx_strand_id
1 'polypeptide(L)'
;MMRSSEPWPYVESSPPVSDERLEFDAHVSFRRKKSSKRQQRFTNLLYAAFARECIKTSREHGEDEEEGGDQEVGKVVAAVERSEVFVPIFSRSFAESSRCLMEVEKMVECKRRILPIFFDVDPSDVRRQRGPFEQPFADHEKRFSKEKVKAWRDALGETGEISGHDLRNAPQG
;
A
#
# COMPACT_ATOMS: atom_id res chain seq x y z
N MET A 1 -16.30 66.51 12.21
CA MET A 1 -17.24 65.37 12.24
C MET A 1 -16.50 64.14 11.75
N MET A 2 -16.34 63.15 12.65
CA MET A 2 -15.56 61.94 12.44
C MET A 2 -16.23 61.05 11.39
N ARG A 3 -15.47 60.52 10.42
CA ARG A 3 -15.91 59.36 9.63
C ARG A 3 -15.23 58.13 10.21
N SER A 4 -16.07 57.28 10.81
CA SER A 4 -15.73 55.98 11.38
C SER A 4 -15.09 55.08 10.32
N SER A 5 -13.93 54.50 10.62
CA SER A 5 -13.34 53.40 9.85
C SER A 5 -13.91 52.09 10.39
N GLU A 6 -14.81 51.46 9.64
CA GLU A 6 -15.22 50.08 9.94
C GLU A 6 -14.12 49.11 9.44
N PRO A 7 -13.70 48.12 10.26
CA PRO A 7 -12.73 47.15 9.82
C PRO A 7 -13.37 46.11 8.88
N TRP A 8 -12.59 45.70 7.88
CA TRP A 8 -12.93 44.60 6.97
C TRP A 8 -13.21 43.31 7.75
N PRO A 9 -14.23 42.51 7.38
CA PRO A 9 -14.51 41.27 8.07
C PRO A 9 -13.35 40.30 7.81
N TYR A 10 -12.66 39.94 8.89
CA TYR A 10 -11.71 38.85 8.89
C TYR A 10 -12.48 37.56 8.59
N VAL A 11 -12.33 37.04 7.37
CA VAL A 11 -12.82 35.71 7.04
C VAL A 11 -11.88 34.71 7.71
N GLU A 12 -12.33 34.09 8.81
CA GLU A 12 -11.65 32.92 9.34
C GLU A 12 -11.66 31.84 8.25
N SER A 13 -10.49 31.58 7.67
CA SER A 13 -10.29 30.38 6.88
C SER A 13 -10.50 29.19 7.80
N SER A 14 -11.51 28.37 7.55
CA SER A 14 -11.67 27.10 8.25
C SER A 14 -10.37 26.30 8.14
N PRO A 15 -9.91 25.67 9.23
CA PRO A 15 -8.76 24.77 9.14
C PRO A 15 -9.06 23.68 8.11
N PRO A 16 -8.04 23.16 7.39
CA PRO A 16 -8.25 22.01 6.52
C PRO A 16 -8.89 20.91 7.38
N VAL A 17 -9.99 20.35 6.89
CA VAL A 17 -10.66 19.24 7.56
C VAL A 17 -9.65 18.10 7.65
N SER A 18 -9.02 17.94 8.80
CA SER A 18 -8.29 16.72 9.12
C SER A 18 -9.31 15.60 9.05
N ASP A 19 -9.13 14.65 8.12
CA ASP A 19 -9.96 13.44 8.07
C ASP A 19 -9.72 12.71 9.39
N GLU A 20 -10.62 12.89 10.37
CA GLU A 20 -10.53 12.36 11.74
C GLU A 20 -10.41 10.82 11.81
N ARG A 21 -10.37 10.17 10.64
CA ARG A 21 -10.21 8.73 10.44
C ARG A 21 -8.76 8.30 10.19
N LEU A 22 -7.83 9.21 9.88
CA LEU A 22 -6.43 8.87 9.65
C LEU A 22 -5.72 8.63 10.98
N GLU A 23 -5.16 7.43 11.14
CA GLU A 23 -4.43 7.00 12.33
C GLU A 23 -2.94 6.79 12.05
N PHE A 24 -2.57 6.57 10.78
CA PHE A 24 -1.21 6.24 10.36
C PHE A 24 -0.80 7.12 9.18
N ASP A 25 0.47 7.51 9.16
CA ASP A 25 1.07 8.26 8.07
C ASP A 25 1.28 7.36 6.84
N ALA A 26 1.64 6.09 7.08
CA ALA A 26 1.87 5.14 5.99
C ALA A 26 1.45 3.69 6.30
N HIS A 27 0.94 3.00 5.27
CA HIS A 27 0.76 1.55 5.25
C HIS A 27 1.77 0.92 4.29
N VAL A 28 2.52 -0.08 4.74
CA VAL A 28 3.46 -0.83 3.89
C VAL A 28 2.92 -2.23 3.66
N SER A 29 2.64 -2.56 2.39
CA SER A 29 2.23 -3.91 1.99
C SER A 29 3.41 -4.66 1.38
N PHE A 30 3.73 -5.83 1.93
CA PHE A 30 4.78 -6.70 1.40
C PHE A 30 4.58 -8.13 1.90
N ARG A 31 5.01 -9.11 1.10
CA ARG A 31 5.03 -10.53 1.49
C ARG A 31 6.05 -10.74 2.62
N ARG A 32 5.65 -11.17 3.80
CA ARG A 32 6.52 -11.51 4.94
C ARG A 32 7.05 -12.95 4.90
N LYS A 33 6.19 -13.98 4.88
CA LYS A 33 6.55 -15.41 5.09
C LYS A 33 7.51 -15.97 4.05
N LYS A 34 7.42 -15.49 2.80
CA LYS A 34 8.28 -15.90 1.69
C LYS A 34 9.12 -14.75 1.13
N SER A 35 9.39 -13.74 1.95
CA SER A 35 10.33 -12.67 1.59
C SER A 35 11.76 -13.21 1.50
N SER A 36 12.51 -12.76 0.49
CA SER A 36 13.95 -13.03 0.43
C SER A 36 14.66 -12.30 1.58
N LYS A 37 15.86 -12.78 1.99
CA LYS A 37 16.69 -12.09 2.99
C LYS A 37 16.97 -10.63 2.62
N ARG A 38 17.09 -10.34 1.31
CA ARG A 38 17.30 -8.99 0.78
C ARG A 38 16.05 -8.12 1.01
N GLN A 39 14.86 -8.64 0.73
CA GLN A 39 13.61 -7.92 0.98
C GLN A 39 13.41 -7.69 2.49
N GLN A 40 13.71 -8.67 3.34
CA GLN A 40 13.64 -8.50 4.80
C GLN A 40 14.58 -7.40 5.28
N ARG A 41 15.84 -7.41 4.84
CA ARG A 41 16.81 -6.36 5.19
C ARG A 41 16.33 -4.99 4.71
N PHE A 42 15.86 -4.88 3.47
CA PHE A 42 15.33 -3.64 2.91
C PHE A 42 14.16 -3.11 3.73
N THR A 43 13.15 -3.94 3.98
CA THR A 43 11.96 -3.53 4.73
C THR A 43 12.30 -3.14 6.18
N ASN A 44 13.26 -3.83 6.81
CA ASN A 44 13.75 -3.44 8.13
C ASN A 44 14.43 -2.07 8.13
N LEU A 45 15.26 -1.78 7.11
CA LEU A 45 15.87 -0.46 6.93
C LEU A 45 14.82 0.62 6.65
N LEU A 46 13.80 0.32 5.84
CA LEU A 46 12.69 1.22 5.56
C LEU A 46 11.94 1.59 6.85
N TYR A 47 11.56 0.60 7.67
CA TYR A 47 10.92 0.87 8.96
C TYR A 47 11.83 1.61 9.95
N ALA A 48 13.14 1.35 9.95
CA ALA A 48 14.08 2.10 10.78
C ALA A 48 14.17 3.57 10.34
N ALA A 49 14.13 3.84 9.03
CA ALA A 49 14.07 5.19 8.50
C ALA A 49 12.75 5.89 8.87
N PHE A 50 11.61 5.22 8.72
CA PHE A 50 10.32 5.74 9.17
C PHE A 50 10.31 6.10 10.65
N ALA A 51 10.85 5.24 11.51
CA ALA A 51 10.95 5.53 12.95
C ALA A 51 11.82 6.76 13.24
N ARG A 52 12.93 6.93 12.51
CA ARG A 52 13.81 8.09 12.65
C ARG A 52 13.15 9.41 12.23
N GLU A 53 12.29 9.35 11.22
CA GLU A 53 11.54 10.49 10.69
C GLU A 53 10.16 10.65 11.35
N CYS A 54 9.88 9.93 12.44
CA CYS A 54 8.61 9.93 13.16
C CYS A 54 7.37 9.59 12.30
N ILE A 55 7.55 8.81 11.22
CA ILE A 55 6.47 8.31 10.36
C ILE A 55 5.81 7.09 11.04
N LYS A 56 4.58 7.27 11.49
CA LYS A 56 3.76 6.24 12.14
C LYS A 56 3.19 5.29 11.08
N THR A 57 3.64 4.04 11.12
CA THR A 57 3.14 3.00 10.19
C THR A 57 2.13 2.06 10.81
N SER A 58 1.15 1.59 10.05
CA SER A 58 0.23 0.52 10.47
C SER A 58 0.94 -0.85 10.47
N ARG A 59 1.82 -1.10 11.45
CA ARG A 59 2.80 -2.19 11.36
C ARG A 59 2.28 -3.57 11.82
N GLU A 60 1.10 -3.67 12.44
CA GLU A 60 0.86 -4.75 13.41
C GLU A 60 -0.31 -5.73 13.19
N HIS A 61 -1.16 -5.57 12.19
CA HIS A 61 -2.35 -6.44 12.10
C HIS A 61 -2.22 -7.61 11.13
N GLY A 62 -1.22 -8.48 11.36
CA GLY A 62 -1.24 -9.87 10.87
C GLY A 62 0.09 -10.38 10.32
N GLU A 63 0.37 -11.64 10.62
CA GLU A 63 1.30 -12.44 9.84
C GLU A 63 0.71 -12.65 8.44
N ASP A 64 1.51 -13.07 7.45
CA ASP A 64 0.95 -13.50 6.17
C ASP A 64 0.13 -14.79 6.40
N GLU A 65 -1.08 -14.73 6.91
CA GLU A 65 -1.93 -15.91 7.00
C GLU A 65 -2.32 -16.31 5.57
N GLU A 66 -2.17 -17.61 5.27
CA GLU A 66 -2.53 -18.17 3.96
C GLU A 66 -4.06 -18.38 3.84
N GLU A 67 -4.78 -18.20 4.95
CA GLU A 67 -6.24 -18.37 5.10
C GLU A 67 -6.71 -17.65 6.38
N GLY A 68 -6.80 -16.32 6.31
CA GLY A 68 -7.47 -15.54 7.35
C GLY A 68 -8.98 -15.53 7.12
N GLY A 69 -9.78 -15.98 8.09
CA GLY A 69 -11.24 -15.82 8.04
C GLY A 69 -11.68 -14.35 7.97
N ASP A 70 -12.97 -14.08 7.81
CA ASP A 70 -13.56 -12.72 7.66
C ASP A 70 -13.02 -11.68 8.65
N GLN A 71 -12.66 -12.10 9.87
CA GLN A 71 -12.15 -11.23 10.92
C GLN A 71 -10.73 -10.70 10.65
N GLU A 72 -9.88 -11.46 9.96
CA GLU A 72 -8.55 -10.99 9.56
C GLU A 72 -8.65 -10.02 8.39
N VAL A 73 -9.52 -10.33 7.41
CA VAL A 73 -9.84 -9.45 6.28
C VAL A 73 -10.31 -8.08 6.78
N GLY A 74 -11.22 -8.05 7.77
CA GLY A 74 -11.69 -6.81 8.37
C GLY A 74 -10.59 -5.95 9.02
N LYS A 75 -9.60 -6.58 9.68
CA LYS A 75 -8.48 -5.86 10.30
C LYS A 75 -7.51 -5.30 9.26
N VAL A 76 -7.25 -6.04 8.18
CA VAL A 76 -6.43 -5.59 7.05
C VAL A 76 -7.03 -4.32 6.44
N VAL A 77 -8.33 -4.39 6.14
CA VAL A 77 -9.08 -3.28 5.51
C VAL A 77 -9.06 -2.03 6.37
N ALA A 78 -9.29 -2.17 7.68
CA ALA A 78 -9.29 -1.02 8.60
C ALA A 78 -7.92 -0.31 8.68
N ALA A 79 -6.82 -1.06 8.68
CA ALA A 79 -5.48 -0.47 8.73
C ALA A 79 -5.16 0.34 7.46
N VAL A 80 -5.55 -0.17 6.29
CA VAL A 80 -5.37 0.54 5.01
C VAL A 80 -6.24 1.80 4.98
N GLU A 81 -7.53 1.71 5.33
CA GLU A 81 -8.44 2.86 5.31
C GLU A 81 -8.02 4.00 6.25
N ARG A 82 -7.29 3.69 7.32
CA ARG A 82 -6.79 4.67 8.29
C ARG A 82 -5.38 5.18 7.99
N SER A 83 -4.82 4.85 6.83
CA SER A 83 -3.48 5.31 6.44
C SER A 83 -3.54 6.39 5.36
N GLU A 84 -2.64 7.37 5.45
CA GLU A 84 -2.56 8.49 4.51
C GLU A 84 -1.84 8.13 3.21
N VAL A 85 -0.69 7.45 3.31
CA VAL A 85 0.14 7.01 2.18
C VAL A 85 0.26 5.49 2.14
N PHE A 86 0.30 4.94 0.93
CA PHE A 86 0.42 3.50 0.70
C PHE A 86 1.73 3.15 0.00
N VAL A 87 2.43 2.13 0.50
CA VAL A 87 3.74 1.69 0.00
C VAL A 87 3.70 0.18 -0.28
N PRO A 88 3.18 -0.26 -1.45
CA PRO A 88 3.28 -1.65 -1.86
C PRO A 88 4.72 -1.95 -2.34
N ILE A 89 5.34 -2.97 -1.74
CA ILE A 89 6.67 -3.47 -2.11
C ILE A 89 6.47 -4.75 -2.92
N PHE A 90 6.33 -4.58 -4.24
CA PHE A 90 6.17 -5.69 -5.17
C PHE A 90 7.46 -6.49 -5.26
N SER A 91 7.38 -7.80 -4.97
CA SER A 91 8.46 -8.76 -5.13
C SER A 91 7.96 -10.00 -5.86
N ARG A 92 8.88 -10.89 -6.24
CA ARG A 92 8.55 -12.11 -7.00
C ARG A 92 7.50 -13.00 -6.32
N SER A 93 7.44 -13.00 -4.99
CA SER A 93 6.48 -13.80 -4.20
C SER A 93 5.28 -12.99 -3.69
N PHE A 94 5.14 -11.72 -4.10
CA PHE A 94 4.10 -10.82 -3.61
C PHE A 94 2.69 -11.36 -3.87
N ALA A 95 2.41 -11.73 -5.12
CA ALA A 95 1.09 -12.20 -5.53
C ALA A 95 0.76 -13.63 -5.06
N GLU A 96 1.68 -14.34 -4.41
CA GLU A 96 1.34 -15.61 -3.74
C GLU A 96 0.43 -15.37 -2.52
N SER A 97 0.41 -14.16 -1.96
CA SER A 97 -0.44 -13.80 -0.84
C SER A 97 -1.72 -13.12 -1.31
N SER A 98 -2.87 -13.78 -1.10
CA SER A 98 -4.19 -13.15 -1.29
C SER A 98 -4.34 -11.90 -0.42
N ARG A 99 -3.76 -11.90 0.79
CA ARG A 99 -3.73 -10.74 1.68
C ARG A 99 -3.03 -9.54 1.05
N CYS A 100 -1.83 -9.72 0.49
CA CYS A 100 -1.13 -8.63 -0.22
C CYS A 100 -1.96 -8.10 -1.41
N LEU A 101 -2.67 -8.99 -2.13
CA LEU A 101 -3.55 -8.59 -3.23
C LEU A 101 -4.77 -7.79 -2.75
N MET A 102 -5.39 -8.20 -1.63
CA MET A 102 -6.49 -7.47 -1.00
C MET A 102 -6.05 -6.11 -0.44
N GLU A 103 -4.84 -6.01 0.11
CA GLU A 103 -4.27 -4.74 0.57
C GLU A 103 -4.15 -3.77 -0.62
N VAL A 104 -3.61 -4.20 -1.76
CA VAL A 104 -3.45 -3.35 -2.95
C VAL A 104 -4.80 -2.95 -3.56
N GLU A 105 -5.75 -3.88 -3.67
CA GLU A 105 -7.14 -3.58 -4.04
C GLU A 105 -7.70 -2.46 -3.15
N LYS A 106 -7.51 -2.56 -1.83
CA LYS A 106 -8.02 -1.57 -0.91
C LYS A 106 -7.31 -0.22 -0.99
N MET A 107 -6.00 -0.21 -1.24
CA MET A 107 -5.24 1.02 -1.47
C MET A 107 -5.78 1.81 -2.66
N VAL A 108 -6.08 1.11 -3.76
CA VAL A 108 -6.67 1.70 -4.97
C VAL A 108 -8.06 2.26 -4.68
N GLU A 109 -8.91 1.52 -3.96
CA GLU A 109 -10.24 2.00 -3.54
C GLU A 109 -10.19 3.29 -2.71
N CYS A 110 -9.18 3.43 -1.84
CA CYS A 110 -9.02 4.59 -0.98
C CYS A 110 -8.67 5.87 -1.77
N LYS A 111 -8.16 5.76 -3.01
CA LYS A 111 -7.80 6.90 -3.88
C LYS A 111 -6.85 7.91 -3.23
N ARG A 112 -6.00 7.46 -2.31
CA ARG A 112 -4.93 8.25 -1.71
C ARG A 112 -3.60 7.93 -2.38
N ARG A 113 -2.52 8.56 -1.90
CA ARG A 113 -1.21 8.48 -2.54
C ARG A 113 -0.62 7.07 -2.40
N ILE A 114 -0.30 6.45 -3.53
CA ILE A 114 0.43 5.17 -3.61
C ILE A 114 1.85 5.43 -4.12
N LEU A 115 2.84 4.86 -3.44
CA LEU A 115 4.27 4.93 -3.75
C LEU A 115 4.80 3.50 -3.96
N PRO A 116 4.67 2.93 -5.16
CA PRO A 116 5.08 1.55 -5.40
C PRO A 116 6.59 1.39 -5.39
N ILE A 117 7.05 0.30 -4.80
CA ILE A 117 8.45 -0.13 -4.81
C ILE A 117 8.53 -1.46 -5.55
N PHE A 118 9.29 -1.49 -6.65
CA PHE A 118 9.50 -2.65 -7.50
C PHE A 118 10.79 -3.35 -7.08
N PHE A 119 10.67 -4.35 -6.20
CA PHE A 119 11.78 -5.07 -5.60
C PHE A 119 12.07 -6.36 -6.37
N ASP A 120 13.14 -6.34 -7.18
CA ASP A 120 13.56 -7.51 -7.98
C ASP A 120 12.47 -8.03 -8.95
N VAL A 121 11.61 -7.12 -9.42
CA VAL A 121 10.55 -7.37 -10.41
C VAL A 121 10.48 -6.20 -11.40
N ASP A 122 10.13 -6.50 -12.65
CA ASP A 122 9.89 -5.46 -13.64
C ASP A 122 8.51 -4.82 -13.39
N PRO A 123 8.38 -3.48 -13.38
CA PRO A 123 7.07 -2.82 -13.23
C PRO A 123 6.04 -3.29 -14.27
N SER A 124 6.48 -3.63 -15.49
CA SER A 124 5.61 -4.15 -16.54
C SER A 124 5.11 -5.58 -16.30
N ASP A 125 5.82 -6.36 -15.47
CA ASP A 125 5.37 -7.67 -14.99
C ASP A 125 4.30 -7.50 -13.92
N VAL A 126 4.42 -6.52 -13.03
CA VAL A 126 3.37 -6.16 -12.05
C VAL A 126 2.11 -5.71 -12.78
N ARG A 127 2.25 -4.72 -13.68
CA ARG A 127 1.13 -4.11 -14.42
C ARG A 127 0.35 -5.12 -15.28
N ARG A 128 1.05 -6.07 -15.90
CA ARG A 128 0.44 -7.05 -16.82
C ARG A 128 0.27 -8.42 -16.18
N GLN A 129 0.60 -8.55 -14.90
CA GLN A 129 0.65 -9.80 -14.14
C GLN A 129 1.37 -10.92 -14.91
N ARG A 130 2.58 -10.62 -15.42
CA ARG A 130 3.46 -11.53 -16.17
C ARG A 130 4.61 -12.07 -15.32
N GLY A 131 5.35 -13.04 -15.84
CA GLY A 131 6.55 -13.58 -15.20
C GLY A 131 6.24 -14.14 -13.80
N PRO A 132 6.81 -13.58 -12.71
CA PRO A 132 6.57 -14.09 -11.36
C PRO A 132 5.10 -14.01 -10.91
N PHE A 133 4.25 -13.24 -11.60
CA PHE A 133 2.84 -13.07 -11.26
C PHE A 133 1.91 -14.07 -11.99
N GLU A 134 2.35 -14.74 -13.06
CA GLU A 134 1.45 -15.61 -13.85
C GLU A 134 0.92 -16.80 -13.07
N GLN A 135 1.82 -17.58 -12.47
CA GLN A 135 1.46 -18.78 -11.72
C GLN A 135 0.63 -18.45 -10.46
N PRO A 136 0.98 -17.44 -9.63
CA PRO A 136 0.15 -17.06 -8.50
C PRO A 136 -1.28 -16.68 -8.88
N PHE A 137 -1.47 -15.91 -9.97
CA PHE A 137 -2.82 -15.57 -10.43
C PHE A 137 -3.58 -16.80 -10.95
N ALA A 138 -2.92 -17.71 -11.68
CA ALA A 138 -3.54 -18.96 -12.12
C ALA A 138 -3.96 -19.86 -10.94
N ASP A 139 -3.24 -19.81 -9.82
CA ASP A 139 -3.59 -20.56 -8.61
C ASP A 139 -4.74 -19.89 -7.85
N HIS A 140 -4.81 -18.56 -7.82
CA HIS A 140 -5.95 -17.83 -7.24
C HIS A 140 -7.24 -18.03 -8.03
N GLU A 141 -7.18 -18.15 -9.36
CA GLU A 141 -8.35 -18.44 -10.21
C GLU A 141 -9.02 -19.79 -9.89
N LYS A 142 -8.28 -20.73 -9.26
CA LYS A 142 -8.81 -22.02 -8.80
C LYS A 142 -9.51 -21.92 -7.44
N ARG A 143 -9.18 -20.89 -6.64
CA ARG A 143 -9.56 -20.75 -5.23
C ARG A 143 -10.62 -19.67 -4.98
N PHE A 144 -10.60 -18.61 -5.78
CA PHE A 144 -11.43 -17.42 -5.60
C PHE A 144 -12.37 -17.20 -6.78
N SER A 145 -13.41 -16.39 -6.58
CA SER A 145 -14.32 -16.04 -7.68
C SER A 145 -13.60 -15.24 -8.77
N LYS A 146 -14.12 -15.33 -10.00
CA LYS A 146 -13.57 -14.59 -11.14
C LYS A 146 -13.59 -13.09 -10.90
N GLU A 147 -14.63 -12.60 -10.25
CA GLU A 147 -14.81 -11.19 -9.90
C GLU A 147 -13.72 -10.71 -8.95
N LYS A 148 -13.39 -11.52 -7.93
CA LYS A 148 -12.36 -11.18 -6.95
C LYS A 148 -10.97 -11.16 -7.58
N VAL A 149 -10.64 -12.19 -8.36
CA VAL A 149 -9.34 -12.24 -9.06
C VAL A 149 -9.23 -11.10 -10.06
N LYS A 150 -10.32 -10.76 -10.76
CA LYS A 150 -10.35 -9.61 -11.67
C LYS A 150 -10.06 -8.29 -10.92
N ALA A 151 -10.68 -8.07 -9.76
CA ALA A 151 -10.40 -6.88 -8.95
C ALA A 151 -8.92 -6.78 -8.56
N TRP A 152 -8.28 -7.90 -8.22
CA TRP A 152 -6.83 -7.93 -7.95
C TRP A 152 -5.98 -7.63 -9.19
N ARG A 153 -6.36 -8.14 -10.36
CA ARG A 153 -5.67 -7.84 -11.62
C ARG A 153 -5.78 -6.36 -11.96
N ASP A 154 -6.98 -5.79 -11.86
CA ASP A 154 -7.24 -4.39 -12.14
C ASP A 154 -6.43 -3.48 -11.18
N ALA A 155 -6.40 -3.81 -9.88
CA ALA A 155 -5.64 -3.05 -8.88
C ALA A 155 -4.11 -3.13 -9.10
N LEU A 156 -3.56 -4.30 -9.46
CA LEU A 156 -2.14 -4.41 -9.82
C LEU A 156 -1.83 -3.73 -11.16
N GLY A 157 -2.79 -3.70 -12.08
CA GLY A 157 -2.71 -2.93 -13.33
C GLY A 157 -2.54 -1.45 -13.04
N GLU A 158 -3.44 -0.87 -12.24
CA GLU A 158 -3.40 0.55 -11.87
C GLU A 158 -2.12 0.90 -11.09
N THR A 159 -1.79 0.13 -10.05
CA THR A 159 -0.58 0.40 -9.25
C THR A 159 0.72 0.20 -10.02
N GLY A 160 0.73 -0.71 -11.01
CA GLY A 160 1.87 -0.91 -11.90
C GLY A 160 2.08 0.20 -12.93
N GLU A 161 1.10 1.09 -13.13
CA GLU A 161 1.23 2.29 -13.97
C GLU A 161 1.77 3.50 -13.21
N ILE A 162 1.70 3.48 -11.87
CA ILE A 162 2.19 4.56 -11.02
C ILE A 162 3.72 4.57 -11.04
N SER A 163 4.31 5.77 -11.21
CA SER A 163 5.76 5.95 -11.10
C SER A 163 6.24 5.60 -9.69
N GLY A 164 7.22 4.71 -9.60
CA GLY A 164 7.72 4.17 -8.34
C GLY A 164 9.24 3.99 -8.31
N HIS A 165 9.74 3.38 -7.24
CA HIS A 165 11.16 3.10 -7.07
C HIS A 165 11.51 1.70 -7.57
N ASP A 166 12.43 1.61 -8.53
CA ASP A 166 12.94 0.35 -9.07
C ASP A 166 14.21 -0.08 -8.32
N LEU A 167 14.13 -1.22 -7.64
CA LEU A 167 15.22 -1.79 -6.84
C LEU A 167 15.76 -3.10 -7.42
N ARG A 168 15.55 -3.38 -8.72
CA ARG A 168 16.11 -4.56 -9.38
C ARG A 168 17.65 -4.63 -9.33
N ASN A 169 18.32 -3.48 -9.25
CA ASN A 169 19.78 -3.35 -9.34
C ASN A 169 20.44 -2.66 -8.13
N ALA A 170 19.80 -2.61 -6.97
CA ALA A 170 20.38 -1.92 -5.81
C ALA A 170 21.72 -2.57 -5.39
N PRO A 171 22.81 -1.80 -5.21
CA PRO A 171 24.09 -2.33 -4.76
C PRO A 171 23.96 -3.10 -3.45
N GLN A 172 24.70 -4.20 -3.34
CA GLN A 172 24.74 -5.06 -2.17
C GLN A 172 25.59 -4.38 -1.07
N GLY A 173 25.10 -3.29 -0.50
CA GLY A 173 25.65 -2.73 0.73
C GLY A 173 25.36 -3.63 1.92
#